data_AF-A0A945PFN4-F1
#
_entry.id   AF-A0A945PFN4-F1
#
_cell.length_a   1.000
_cell.length_b   1.000
_cell.length_c   1.000
_cell.angle_alpha   90.00
_cell.angle_beta   90.00
_cell.angle_gamma   90.00
#
_symmetry.space_group_name_H-M   'P 1'
#
loop_
_entity.id
_entity.type
_entity.pdbx_description
1 polymer ?
#
loop_
_entity_poly.entity_id
_entity_poly.type
_entity_poly.pdbx_seq_one_letter_code
_entity_poly.pdbx_strand_id
1 'polypeptide(L)'
;MIALVLAGCSGSSETGIDIRLDSKLAAVTPSSPKRKEIVRFVYASVLSPERSTLTYARLGSYLAGKLERPVEIVRRRTYAELNELLRTGRAEAGLVCTGAFAAGE
;
A
#
# COMPACT_ATOMS: atom_id res chain seq x y z
N MET A 1 11.45 -9.28 59.38
CA MET A 1 11.78 -9.89 58.08
C MET A 1 10.73 -9.44 57.08
N ILE A 2 10.98 -8.34 56.36
CA ILE A 2 10.03 -7.72 55.42
C ILE A 2 10.44 -8.17 54.03
N ALA A 3 9.61 -9.00 53.39
CA ALA A 3 9.79 -9.45 52.02
C ALA A 3 9.09 -8.46 51.08
N LEU A 4 9.90 -7.66 50.38
CA LEU A 4 9.45 -6.72 49.35
C LEU A 4 9.18 -7.51 48.07
N VAL A 5 7.90 -7.71 47.74
CA VAL A 5 7.49 -8.43 46.52
C VAL A 5 7.59 -7.48 45.33
N LEU A 6 8.62 -7.68 44.51
CA LEU A 6 8.78 -7.06 43.21
C LEU A 6 7.80 -7.72 42.22
N ALA A 7 6.54 -7.28 42.21
CA ALA A 7 5.61 -7.59 41.14
C ALA A 7 5.99 -6.75 39.90
N GLY A 8 6.93 -7.25 39.10
CA GLY A 8 7.24 -6.67 37.80
C GLY A 8 6.04 -6.82 36.87
N CYS A 9 5.69 -5.76 36.14
CA CYS A 9 4.65 -5.80 35.11
C CYS A 9 4.95 -6.93 34.12
N SER A 10 4.06 -7.91 34.06
CA SER A 10 4.05 -8.91 32.98
C SER A 10 3.92 -8.16 31.67
N GLY A 11 4.98 -8.18 30.85
CA GLY A 11 5.02 -7.50 29.57
C GLY A 11 3.79 -7.83 28.76
N SER A 12 3.00 -6.80 28.45
CA SER A 12 1.91 -6.90 27.48
C SER A 12 2.51 -7.43 26.19
N SER A 13 2.12 -8.64 25.82
CA SER A 13 2.45 -9.22 24.52
C SER A 13 1.92 -8.28 23.45
N GLU A 14 2.81 -7.50 22.82
CA GLU A 14 2.47 -6.82 21.58
C GLU A 14 2.10 -7.89 20.57
N THR A 15 0.80 -8.03 20.29
CA THR A 15 0.30 -8.91 19.23
C THR A 15 0.69 -8.31 17.88
N GLY A 16 1.96 -8.42 17.52
CA GLY A 16 2.47 -8.02 16.21
C GLY A 16 1.85 -8.91 15.14
N ILE A 17 1.52 -8.32 13.99
CA ILE A 17 1.14 -9.08 12.80
C ILE A 17 2.41 -9.76 12.28
N ASP A 18 2.46 -11.09 12.28
CA ASP A 18 3.57 -11.86 11.69
C ASP A 18 3.45 -11.85 10.15
N ILE A 19 4.38 -11.17 9.47
CA ILE A 19 4.40 -11.04 8.01
C ILE A 19 5.47 -11.98 7.45
N ARG A 20 5.04 -13.11 6.88
CA ARG A 20 5.95 -14.10 6.27
C ARG A 20 6.26 -13.78 4.81
N LEU A 21 7.37 -13.08 4.59
CA LEU A 21 7.88 -12.71 3.27
C LEU A 21 8.57 -13.87 2.53
N ASP A 22 8.83 -15.00 3.21
CA ASP A 22 9.44 -16.22 2.66
C ASP A 22 8.45 -17.08 1.85
N SER A 23 7.16 -16.74 1.90
CA SER A 23 6.14 -17.44 1.13
C SER A 23 6.29 -17.14 -0.37
N LYS A 24 6.69 -18.16 -1.14
CA LYS A 24 6.73 -18.08 -2.61
C LYS A 24 5.29 -17.96 -3.12
N LEU A 25 4.83 -16.74 -3.41
CA LEU A 25 3.56 -16.56 -4.11
C LEU A 25 3.64 -17.26 -5.47
N ALA A 26 2.57 -17.97 -5.84
CA ALA A 26 2.43 -18.50 -7.19
C ALA A 26 2.60 -17.36 -8.19
N ALA A 27 3.43 -17.57 -9.21
CA ALA A 27 3.62 -16.59 -10.26
C ALA A 27 2.26 -16.28 -10.89
N VAL A 28 1.83 -15.03 -10.83
CA VAL A 28 0.65 -14.56 -11.56
C VAL A 28 1.01 -14.64 -13.04
N THR A 29 0.38 -15.55 -13.78
CA THR A 29 0.54 -15.62 -15.23
C THR A 29 0.09 -14.27 -15.80
N PRO A 30 0.95 -13.54 -16.53
CA PRO A 30 0.54 -12.28 -17.14
C PRO A 30 -0.64 -12.57 -18.08
N SER A 31 -1.82 -12.04 -17.72
CA SER A 31 -2.96 -12.01 -18.61
C SER A 31 -2.53 -11.26 -19.87
N SER A 32 -2.79 -11.88 -21.03
CA SER A 32 -2.53 -11.35 -22.37
C SER A 32 -2.79 -9.83 -22.46
N PRO A 33 -1.94 -9.04 -23.15
CA PRO A 33 -2.04 -7.58 -23.12
C PRO A 33 -3.39 -7.15 -23.71
N LYS A 34 -4.35 -6.84 -22.84
CA LYS A 34 -5.50 -6.05 -23.23
C LYS A 34 -4.96 -4.71 -23.71
N ARG A 35 -5.39 -4.33 -24.92
CA ARG A 35 -5.31 -3.00 -25.58
C ARG A 35 -4.83 -1.90 -24.63
N LYS A 36 -3.84 -1.07 -25.05
CA LYS A 36 -3.29 0.10 -24.31
C LYS A 36 -4.31 0.77 -23.37
N GLU A 37 -4.50 0.19 -22.20
CA GLU A 37 -5.41 0.68 -21.18
C GLU A 37 -4.62 1.65 -20.32
N ILE A 38 -5.29 2.72 -19.88
CA ILE A 38 -4.77 3.68 -18.92
C ILE A 38 -4.32 2.90 -17.68
N VAL A 39 -3.10 3.16 -17.21
CA VAL A 39 -2.58 2.65 -15.94
C VAL A 39 -3.04 3.58 -14.83
N ARG A 40 -4.00 3.15 -14.01
CA ARG A 40 -4.46 3.87 -12.82
C ARG A 40 -3.51 3.54 -11.68
N PHE A 41 -2.78 4.57 -11.25
CA PHE A 41 -1.86 4.50 -10.13
C PHE A 41 -2.48 5.20 -8.92
N VAL A 42 -2.76 4.45 -7.85
CA VAL A 42 -3.47 4.96 -6.66
C VAL A 42 -2.54 5.32 -5.51
N TYR A 43 -2.89 6.35 -4.74
CA TYR A 43 -2.22 6.64 -3.47
C TYR A 43 -3.22 7.22 -2.46
N ALA A 44 -2.98 6.96 -1.18
CA ALA A 44 -3.76 7.54 -0.09
C ALA A 44 -3.11 8.83 0.43
N SER A 45 -3.92 9.82 0.80
CA SER A 45 -3.43 11.08 1.35
C SER A 45 -2.88 10.92 2.77
N VAL A 46 -1.56 10.87 2.91
CA VAL A 46 -0.85 11.05 4.20
C VAL A 46 -0.28 12.46 4.34
N LEU A 47 -0.07 13.12 3.21
CA LEU A 47 0.51 14.46 3.11
C LEU A 47 -0.56 15.46 2.65
N SER A 48 -0.33 16.75 2.93
CA SER A 48 -1.22 17.82 2.48
C SER A 48 -1.43 17.76 0.95
N PRO A 49 -2.62 18.11 0.44
CA PRO A 49 -2.91 18.06 -0.99
C PRO A 49 -1.91 18.85 -1.83
N GLU A 50 -1.49 20.01 -1.35
CA GLU A 50 -0.53 20.90 -2.03
C GLU A 50 0.83 20.24 -2.24
N ARG A 51 1.36 19.56 -1.21
CA ARG A 51 2.68 18.89 -1.30
C ARG A 51 2.64 17.61 -2.13
N SER A 52 1.52 16.88 -2.04
CA SER A 52 1.39 15.57 -2.70
C SER A 52 1.08 15.68 -4.19
N THR A 53 0.23 16.62 -4.61
CA THR A 53 -0.26 16.71 -5.99
C THR A 53 0.88 16.85 -7.01
N LEU A 54 1.81 17.79 -6.81
CA LEU A 54 2.93 18.00 -7.73
C LEU A 54 3.87 16.78 -7.78
N THR A 55 4.13 16.18 -6.63
CA THR A 55 5.02 15.02 -6.50
C THR A 55 4.46 13.83 -7.28
N TYR A 56 3.18 13.52 -7.08
CA TYR A 56 2.55 12.39 -7.75
C TYR A 56 2.26 12.66 -9.23
N ALA A 57 2.00 13.90 -9.63
CA ALA A 57 1.91 14.25 -11.05
C ALA A 57 3.24 13.98 -11.79
N ARG A 58 4.39 14.34 -11.18
CA ARG A 58 5.72 14.05 -11.74
C ARG A 58 5.98 12.54 -11.85
N LEU A 59 5.59 11.77 -10.83
CA LEU A 59 5.65 10.32 -10.87
C LEU A 59 4.80 9.75 -12.01
N GLY A 60 3.58 10.25 -12.18
CA GLY A 60 2.69 9.84 -13.27
C GLY A 60 3.32 10.04 -14.64
N SER A 61 3.87 11.23 -14.91
CA SER A 61 4.58 11.52 -16.16
C SER A 61 5.79 10.61 -16.38
N TYR A 62 6.56 10.36 -15.33
CA TYR A 62 7.71 9.45 -15.40
C TYR A 62 7.27 8.02 -15.75
N LEU A 63 6.26 7.49 -15.06
CA LEU A 63 5.73 6.15 -15.32
C LEU A 63 5.13 6.05 -16.72
N ALA A 64 4.43 7.09 -17.19
CA ALA A 64 3.86 7.10 -18.54
C ALA A 64 4.94 6.97 -19.62
N GLY A 65 6.07 7.67 -19.45
CA GLY A 65 7.23 7.55 -20.34
C GLY A 65 7.90 6.17 -20.27
N LYS A 66 7.98 5.56 -19.08
CA LYS A 66 8.60 4.24 -18.90
C LYS A 66 7.73 3.08 -19.37
N LEU A 67 6.41 3.20 -19.24
CA LEU A 67 5.45 2.15 -19.59
C LEU A 67 4.92 2.29 -21.02
N GLU A 68 5.24 3.38 -21.72
CA GLU A 68 4.70 3.73 -23.04
C GLU A 68 3.15 3.67 -23.09
N ARG A 69 2.54 4.02 -21.96
CA ARG A 69 1.08 3.95 -21.70
C ARG A 69 0.64 5.19 -20.91
N PRO A 70 -0.59 5.70 -21.13
CA PRO A 70 -1.14 6.76 -20.29
C PRO A 70 -1.21 6.32 -18.83
N VAL A 71 -0.84 7.21 -17.90
CA VAL A 71 -0.94 6.97 -16.45
C VAL A 71 -1.90 7.99 -15.85
N GLU A 72 -2.90 7.51 -15.13
CA GLU A 72 -3.82 8.32 -14.34
C GLU A 72 -3.46 8.20 -12.86
N ILE A 73 -3.18 9.33 -12.21
CA ILE A 73 -2.91 9.39 -10.78
C ILE A 73 -4.22 9.56 -10.03
N VAL A 74 -4.57 8.57 -9.21
CA VAL A 74 -5.85 8.52 -8.50
C VAL A 74 -5.62 8.64 -6.99
N ARG A 75 -6.05 9.76 -6.42
CA ARG A 75 -5.95 9.98 -4.98
C ARG A 75 -7.15 9.39 -4.24
N ARG A 76 -6.90 8.66 -3.16
CA ARG A 76 -7.91 8.18 -2.21
C ARG A 76 -7.76 8.86 -0.85
N ARG A 77 -8.85 8.87 -0.08
CA ARG A 77 -8.87 9.51 1.25
C ARG A 77 -8.34 8.57 2.32
N THR A 78 -8.60 7.28 2.19
CA THR A 78 -8.24 6.24 3.17
C THR A 78 -7.46 5.11 2.50
N TYR A 79 -6.74 4.32 3.31
CA TYR A 79 -6.08 3.11 2.81
C TYR A 79 -7.09 2.03 2.44
N ALA A 80 -8.19 1.88 3.17
CA ALA A 80 -9.26 0.94 2.83
C ALA A 80 -9.80 1.17 1.39
N GLU A 81 -10.06 2.42 1.01
CA GLU A 81 -10.46 2.76 -0.37
C GLU A 81 -9.39 2.39 -1.40
N LEU A 82 -8.11 2.61 -1.06
CA LEU A 82 -6.98 2.29 -1.93
C LEU A 82 -6.82 0.78 -2.09
N ASN A 83 -6.82 0.04 -0.98
CA ASN A 83 -6.66 -1.40 -0.94
C ASN A 83 -7.79 -2.09 -1.71
N GLU A 84 -9.02 -1.59 -1.59
CA GLU A 84 -10.15 -2.10 -2.36
C GLU A 84 -9.96 -1.95 -3.87
N LEU A 85 -9.39 -0.82 -4.33
CA LEU A 85 -9.09 -0.62 -5.76
C LEU A 85 -8.02 -1.60 -6.26
N LEU A 86 -6.99 -1.87 -5.45
CA LEU A 86 -5.96 -2.85 -5.79
C LEU A 86 -6.51 -4.28 -5.78
N ARG A 87 -7.26 -4.64 -4.73
CA ARG A 87 -7.87 -5.97 -4.54
C ARG A 87 -8.83 -6.33 -5.67
N THR A 88 -9.59 -5.37 -6.17
CA THR A 88 -10.56 -5.56 -7.26
C THR A 88 -9.97 -5.41 -8.66
N GLY A 89 -8.69 -5.09 -8.78
CA GLY A 89 -8.04 -4.82 -10.07
C GLY A 89 -8.56 -3.55 -10.77
N ARG A 90 -9.22 -2.65 -10.04
CA ARG A 90 -9.67 -1.35 -10.55
C ARG A 90 -8.56 -0.31 -10.59
N ALA A 91 -7.44 -0.58 -9.92
CA ALA A 91 -6.16 0.09 -10.09
C ALA A 91 -5.06 -0.93 -10.33
N GLU A 92 -4.16 -0.64 -11.25
CA GLU A 92 -3.09 -1.55 -11.65
C GLU A 92 -1.87 -1.49 -10.72
N ALA A 93 -1.68 -0.38 -10.01
CA ALA A 93 -0.61 -0.20 -9.03
C ALA A 93 -0.93 0.91 -8.03
N GLY A 94 -0.20 0.97 -6.92
CA GLY A 94 -0.33 2.08 -5.97
C GLY A 94 0.69 2.08 -4.84
N LEU A 95 0.62 3.13 -4.01
CA LEU A 95 1.41 3.26 -2.77
C LEU A 95 0.52 3.18 -1.54
N VAL A 96 0.81 2.20 -0.68
CA VAL A 96 0.12 1.92 0.57
C VAL A 96 1.11 1.95 1.72
N CYS A 97 0.69 2.39 2.91
CA CYS A 97 1.50 2.27 4.11
C CYS A 97 1.66 0.80 4.50
N THR A 98 2.84 0.40 4.95
CA THR A 98 3.15 -0.98 5.35
C THR A 98 2.17 -1.52 6.40
N GLY A 99 1.80 -0.70 7.40
CA GLY A 99 0.84 -1.09 8.43
C GLY A 99 -0.57 -1.34 7.87
N ALA A 100 -1.07 -0.42 7.04
CA ALA A 100 -2.40 -0.55 6.42
C ALA A 100 -2.47 -1.72 5.43
N PHE A 101 -1.37 -2.01 4.73
CA PHE A 101 -1.26 -3.19 3.88
C PHE A 101 -1.29 -4.49 4.71
N ALA A 102 -0.50 -4.55 5.78
CA ALA A 102 -0.40 -5.72 6.64
C ALA A 102 -1.71 -6.03 7.39
N ALA A 103 -2.41 -4.99 7.84
CA ALA A 103 -3.71 -5.12 8.48
C ALA A 103 -4.84 -5.53 7.51
N GLY A 104 -4.62 -5.39 6.19
CA GLY A 104 -5.64 -5.67 5.19
C GLY A 104 -6.85 -4.73 5.28
N GLU A 105 -6.61 -3.46 5.64
CA GLU A 105 -7.67 -2.43 5.73
C GLU A 105 -8.48 -2.28 4.44
#